data_AF-A3BZZ8-F1
#
_entry.id   AF-A3BZZ8-F1
#
_cell.length_a   1.000
_cell.length_b   1.000
_cell.length_c   1.000
_cell.angle_alpha   90.00
_cell.angle_beta   90.00
_cell.angle_gamma   90.00
#
_symmetry.space_group_name_H-M   'P 1'
#
loop_
_entity.id
_entity.type
_entity.pdbx_description
1 polymer ?
#
loop_
_entity_poly.entity_id
_entity_poly.type
_entity_poly.pdbx_seq_one_letter_code
_entity_poly.pdbx_strand_id
1 'polypeptide(L)' 'MPPPGPARAYAVDAAGGGGGDAVIAAVVCHADTSRWDPDHAAFRLLGVRPGGAAVCRAVADAHILPTNKD' A
#
# COMPACT_ATOMS: atom_id res chain seq x y z
N MET A 1 15.61 -8.15 2.11
CA MET A 1 14.63 -7.35 1.34
C MET A 1 15.12 -5.92 1.34
N PRO A 2 15.43 -5.31 0.18
CA PRO A 2 15.80 -3.89 0.15
C PRO A 2 14.66 -3.05 0.76
N PRO A 3 14.96 -1.91 1.40
CA PRO A 3 13.92 -1.05 1.93
C PRO A 3 12.98 -0.69 0.78
N PRO A 4 11.66 -0.76 0.97
CA PRO A 4 10.73 -0.32 -0.05
C PRO A 4 11.12 1.10 -0.45
N GLY A 5 11.22 1.34 -1.75
CA GLY A 5 11.32 2.69 -2.29
C GLY A 5 10.19 3.57 -1.73
N PRO A 6 10.27 4.90 -1.94
CA PRO A 6 9.33 5.84 -1.37
C PRO A 6 7.89 5.37 -1.51
N ALA A 7 7.21 5.24 -0.38
CA ALA A 7 5.84 4.77 -0.26
C ALA A 7 4.97 5.91 0.27
N ARG A 8 3.72 5.96 -0.17
CA ARG A 8 2.71 6.89 0.36
C ARG A 8 1.64 6.08 1.06
N ALA A 9 1.29 6.50 2.27
CA ALA A 9 0.17 5.96 3.01
C ALA A 9 -0.99 6.97 2.96
N TYR A 10 -2.19 6.45 2.78
CA TYR A 10 -3.44 7.22 2.77
C TYR A 10 -4.37 6.61 3.80
N ALA A 11 -4.80 7.41 4.79
CA ALA A 11 -5.91 7.02 5.65
C ALA A 11 -7.20 7.07 4.84
N VAL A 12 -8.01 6.01 4.93
CA VAL A 12 -9.31 5.93 4.28
C VAL A 12 -10.34 5.41 5.27
N ASP A 13 -11.49 6.08 5.34
CA ASP A 13 -12.64 5.57 6.07
C ASP A 13 -13.29 4.48 5.22
N ALA A 14 -13.15 3.23 5.64
CA ALA A 14 -13.74 2.10 4.96
C ALA A 14 -15.09 1.76 5.62
N ALA A 15 -16.19 2.07 4.93
CA ALA A 15 -17.52 1.63 5.33
C ALA A 15 -17.78 0.21 4.80
N GLY A 16 -18.06 -0.74 5.69
CA GLY A 16 -18.53 -2.07 5.29
C GLY A 16 -19.93 -1.96 4.68
N GLY A 17 -20.13 -2.50 3.48
CA GLY A 17 -21.45 -2.56 2.84
C GLY A 17 -22.44 -3.28 3.75
N GLY A 18 -23.45 -2.55 4.26
CA GLY A 18 -24.45 -3.09 5.20
C GLY A 18 -24.71 -2.25 6.45
N GLY A 19 -24.00 -1.11 6.63
CA GLY A 19 -24.26 -0.21 7.77
C GLY A 19 -23.49 -0.58 9.05
N GLY A 20 -22.38 -1.31 8.92
CA GLY A 20 -21.42 -1.51 10.01
C GLY A 20 -20.54 -0.27 10.23
N ASP A 21 -19.93 -0.19 11.41
CA ASP A 21 -19.04 0.92 11.80
C ASP A 21 -17.91 1.12 10.76
N ALA A 22 -17.61 2.39 10.47
CA ALA A 22 -16.49 2.73 9.59
C ALA A 22 -15.18 2.29 10.25
N VAL A 23 -14.38 1.49 9.54
CA VAL A 23 -13.06 1.08 9.98
C VAL A 23 -12.03 2.01 9.35
N ILE A 24 -11.10 2.52 10.16
CA ILE A 24 -9.94 3.24 9.62
C ILE A 24 -9.04 2.21 8.94
N ALA A 25 -8.96 2.29 7.62
CA ALA A 25 -8.01 1.53 6.83
C ALA A 25 -6.90 2.45 6.31
N ALA A 26 -5.74 1.88 6.02
CA ALA A 26 -4.69 2.55 5.28
C ALA A 26 -4.52 1.91 3.91
N VAL A 27 -4.36 2.73 2.87
CA VAL A 27 -3.85 2.28 1.59
C VAL A 27 -2.40 2.71 1.48
N VAL A 28 -1.50 1.74 1.35
CA VAL A 28 -0.06 1.99 1.14
C VAL A 28 0.27 1.71 -0.31
N CYS A 29 0.77 2.72 -1.01
CA CYS A 29 1.16 2.63 -2.42
C CYS A 29 2.67 2.82 -2.58
N HIS A 30 3.30 1.90 -3.30
CA HIS A 30 4.69 1.97 -3.72
C HIS A 30 4.75 2.45 -5.16
N ALA A 31 5.23 3.67 -5.38
CA ALA A 31 5.28 4.29 -6.70
C ALA A 31 6.47 3.78 -7.54
N ASP A 32 7.61 3.50 -6.90
CA ASP A 32 8.77 2.90 -7.54
C ASP A 32 8.99 1.47 -7.04
N THR A 33 8.69 0.52 -7.92
CA THR A 33 8.88 -0.92 -7.69
C THR A 33 10.05 -1.48 -8.51
N SER A 34 10.88 -0.64 -9.13
CA SER A 34 11.99 -1.05 -10.02
C SER A 34 13.03 -1.94 -9.34
N ARG A 35 13.19 -1.78 -8.02
CA ARG A 35 14.13 -2.55 -7.19
C ARG A 35 13.50 -3.74 -6.47
N TRP A 36 12.22 -4.00 -6.69
CA TRP A 36 11.57 -5.18 -6.11
C TRP A 36 12.04 -6.43 -6.81
N ASP A 37 12.01 -7.54 -6.09
CA ASP A 37 12.26 -8.87 -6.65
C ASP A 37 11.32 -9.11 -7.84
N PRO A 38 11.81 -9.39 -9.05
CA PRO A 38 10.97 -9.72 -10.20
C PRO A 38 9.97 -10.85 -9.95
N ASP A 39 10.26 -11.77 -9.01
CA ASP A 39 9.39 -12.87 -8.62
C ASP A 39 8.41 -12.51 -7.48
N HIS A 40 8.35 -11.24 -7.07
CA HIS A 40 7.45 -10.78 -6.02
C HIS A 40 5.97 -11.07 -6.39
N ALA A 41 5.23 -11.67 -5.45
CA ALA A 41 3.86 -12.15 -5.70
C ALA A 41 2.90 -11.08 -6.25
N ALA A 42 3.11 -9.81 -5.89
CA ALA A 42 2.31 -8.71 -6.41
C ALA A 42 2.36 -8.57 -7.95
N PHE A 43 3.50 -8.88 -8.58
CA PHE A 43 3.65 -8.82 -10.03
C PHE A 43 2.85 -9.90 -10.74
N ARG A 44 2.76 -11.08 -10.12
CA ARG A 44 1.92 -12.17 -10.62
C ARG A 44 0.43 -11.87 -10.48
N LEU A 45 0.03 -11.32 -9.34
CA LEU A 45 -1.38 -11.00 -9.06
C LEU A 45 -1.90 -9.85 -9.92
N LEU A 46 -1.08 -8.83 -10.15
CA LEU A 46 -1.49 -7.62 -10.89
C LEU A 46 -1.14 -7.66 -12.37
N GLY A 47 -0.34 -8.64 -12.82
CA GLY A 47 0.10 -8.74 -14.22
C GLY A 47 1.05 -7.61 -14.65
N VAL A 48 1.85 -7.06 -13.72
CA VAL A 48 2.77 -5.94 -13.97
C VAL A 48 4.22 -6.36 -13.72
N ARG A 49 5.18 -5.56 -14.20
CA ARG A 49 6.63 -5.79 -14.03
C ARG A 49 7.24 -4.76 -13.05
N PRO A 50 8.42 -5.05 -12.47
CA PRO A 50 9.17 -4.08 -11.68
C PRO A 50 9.34 -2.75 -12.43
N GLY A 51 9.05 -1.63 -11.74
CA GLY A 51 9.21 -0.28 -12.28
C GLY A 51 8.14 0.15 -13.29
N GLY A 52 7.13 -0.69 -13.54
CA GLY A 52 6.01 -0.37 -14.42
C GLY A 52 4.91 0.43 -13.72
N ALA A 53 4.03 -0.27 -13.01
CA ALA A 53 2.89 0.34 -12.30
C ALA A 53 3.16 0.46 -10.79
N ALA A 54 2.48 1.42 -10.16
CA ALA A 54 2.44 1.50 -8.71
C ALA A 54 1.70 0.28 -8.13
N VAL A 55 2.21 -0.25 -7.02
CA VAL A 55 1.59 -1.38 -6.30
C VAL A 55 1.02 -0.87 -4.99
N CYS A 56 -0.28 -1.01 -4.80
CA CYS A 56 -0.99 -0.57 -3.60
C CYS A 56 -1.54 -1.77 -2.79
N ARG A 57 -1.52 -1.63 -1.46
CA ARG A 57 -2.11 -2.59 -0.51
C ARG A 57 -3.02 -1.86 0.46
N ALA A 58 -4.23 -2.37 0.65
CA ALA A 58 -5.10 -1.98 1.75
C ALA A 58 -4.73 -2.75 3.03
N VAL A 59 -4.69 -2.05 4.15
CA VAL A 59 -4.42 -2.57 5.49
C VAL A 59 -5.57 -2.12 6.38
N ALA A 60 -6.38 -3.05 6.85
CA ALA A 60 -7.40 -2.77 7.87
C ALA A 60 -6.72 -2.54 9.22
N ASP A 61 -7.37 -1.78 10.11
CA ASP A 61 -6.89 -1.50 11.47
C ASP A 61 -5.48 -0.90 11.52
N ALA A 62 -5.15 -0.05 10.55
CA ALA A 62 -3.81 0.50 10.41
C ALA A 62 -3.57 1.68 11.36
N HIS A 63 -2.50 1.60 12.14
CA HIS A 63 -1.96 2.76 12.87
C HIS A 63 -0.94 3.50 12.00
N ILE A 64 -1.33 4.65 11.46
CA ILE A 64 -0.42 5.51 10.69
C ILE A 64 0.33 6.42 11.69
N LEU A 65 1.64 6.22 11.81
CA LEU A 65 2.54 7.08 12.57
C LEU A 65 3.18 8.11 11.61
N PRO A 66 2.76 9.38 11.63
CA PRO A 66 3.37 10.40 10.79
C PRO A 66 4.81 10.63 11.26
N THR A 67 5.78 10.46 10.37
CA THR A 67 7.15 10.93 10.62
C THR A 67 7.22 12.40 10.24
N ASN A 68 6.49 13.26 10.95
CA ASN A 68 6.78 14.69 10.86
C ASN A 68 8.15 14.89 11.49
N LYS A 69 9.09 15.42 10.70
CA LYS A 69 10.32 15.98 11.22
C LYS A 69 10.15 17.47 11.04
N ASP A 70 9.86 18.16 12.14
CA ASP A 70 10.09 19.61 12.18
C ASP A 70 11.57 19.88 11.85
#